data_AF-A0A1H3MPH6-F1
#
_entry.id   AF-A0A1H3MPH6-F1
#
_cell.length_a   1.000
_cell.length_b   1.000
_cell.length_c   1.000
_cell.angle_alpha   90.00
_cell.angle_beta   90.00
_cell.angle_gamma   90.00
#
_symmetry.space_group_name_H-M   'P 1'
#
loop_
_entity.id
_entity.type
_entity.pdbx_description
1 polymer ?
#
loop_
_entity_poly.entity_id
_entity_poly.type
_entity_poly.pdbx_seq_one_letter_code
_entity_poly.pdbx_strand_id
1 'polypeptide(L)'
;MGKVNIKFQQFANDYGFKVRPYIAGRPRTKVKVEAPMKILDEIRAYNGKLDYNELNQLISRINNRVNTHVIKGTGIIPVMYFNKEKTFLSPLPMKNIRKPYQISTKSVKVNSSSMVNYCGNQYSVPTEYI
;
A
#
# COMPACT_ATOMS: atom_id res chain seq x y z
N MET A 1 25.06 5.53 5.34
CA MET A 1 23.80 5.25 6.07
C MET A 1 22.63 5.85 5.29
N GLY A 2 21.46 5.21 5.29
CA GLY A 2 20.28 5.80 4.63
C GLY A 2 19.86 7.11 5.31
N LYS A 3 19.64 8.17 4.53
CA LYS A 3 19.14 9.46 5.02
C LYS A 3 17.61 9.42 5.05
N VAL A 4 16.99 9.79 6.18
CA VAL A 4 15.53 9.86 6.30
C VAL A 4 15.02 11.21 5.79
N ASN A 5 13.95 11.19 5.00
CA ASN A 5 13.27 12.41 4.57
C ASN A 5 12.58 13.09 5.76
N ILE A 6 12.80 14.39 5.94
CA ILE A 6 12.25 15.17 7.06
C ILE A 6 10.71 15.08 7.12
N LYS A 7 10.02 15.14 5.98
CA LYS A 7 8.55 15.00 5.90
C LYS A 7 8.10 13.62 6.37
N PHE A 8 8.86 12.58 6.02
CA PHE A 8 8.56 11.22 6.46
C PHE A 8 8.86 11.02 7.95
N GLN A 9 9.92 11.67 8.47
CA GLN A 9 10.21 11.68 9.89
C GLN A 9 9.11 12.37 10.70
N GLN A 10 8.57 13.48 10.21
CA GLN A 10 7.43 14.16 10.82
C GLN A 10 6.19 13.25 10.86
N PHE A 11 5.86 12.59 9.74
CA PHE A 11 4.79 11.60 9.69
C PHE A 11 4.98 10.48 10.71
N ALA A 12 6.20 9.96 10.84
CA ALA A 12 6.51 8.90 11.80
C ALA A 12 6.32 9.36 13.25
N ASN A 13 6.71 10.59 13.57
CA ASN A 13 6.51 11.18 14.89
C ASN A 13 5.02 11.38 15.19
N ASP A 14 4.25 11.90 14.23
CA ASP A 14 2.80 12.14 14.36
C ASP A 14 2.00 10.85 14.57
N TYR A 15 2.47 9.73 14.01
CA TYR A 15 1.86 8.41 14.12
C TYR A 15 2.54 7.50 15.18
N GLY A 16 3.52 8.02 15.92
CA GLY A 16 4.13 7.33 17.04
C GLY A 16 5.02 6.13 16.69
N PHE A 17 5.56 6.04 15.48
CA PHE A 17 6.47 4.96 15.08
C PHE A 17 7.89 5.45 14.77
N LYS A 18 8.88 4.57 14.89
CA LYS A 18 10.29 4.90 14.67
C LYS A 18 10.76 4.47 13.29
N VAL A 19 11.30 5.41 12.51
CA VAL A 19 11.95 5.10 11.23
C VAL A 19 13.30 4.44 11.48
N ARG A 20 13.53 3.28 10.85
CA ARG A 20 14.81 2.57 10.90
C ARG A 20 15.43 2.55 9.49
N PRO A 21 16.33 3.48 9.15
CA PRO A 21 16.96 3.49 7.84
C PRO A 21 17.89 2.29 7.65
N TYR A 22 18.19 1.98 6.39
CA TYR A 22 19.16 0.95 6.05
C TYR A 22 20.55 1.29 6.58
N ILE A 23 21.16 0.31 7.26
CA ILE A 23 22.53 0.34 7.78
C ILE A 23 23.37 -0.59 6.90
N ALA A 24 24.26 -0.03 6.10
CA ALA A 24 25.15 -0.81 5.24
C ALA A 24 26.01 -1.78 6.07
N GLY A 25 26.26 -2.99 5.55
CA GLY A 25 27.07 -4.00 6.23
C GLY A 25 26.34 -4.84 7.29
N ARG A 26 25.03 -4.66 7.49
CA ARG A 26 24.21 -5.53 8.36
C ARG A 26 23.20 -6.34 7.53
N PRO A 27 23.53 -7.57 7.09
CA PRO A 27 22.68 -8.39 6.22
C PRO A 27 21.48 -9.06 6.95
N ARG A 28 21.01 -8.52 8.09
CA ARG A 28 19.95 -9.17 8.89
C ARG A 28 18.58 -9.19 8.21
N THR A 29 18.29 -8.23 7.34
CA THR A 29 16.97 -8.08 6.68
C THR A 29 16.91 -8.72 5.29
N LYS A 30 18.05 -9.11 4.69
CA LYS A 30 18.13 -9.63 3.31
C LYS A 30 17.83 -11.12 3.19
N VAL A 31 17.64 -11.85 4.30
CA VAL A 31 17.45 -13.32 4.26
C VAL A 31 15.97 -13.73 4.27
N LYS A 32 15.04 -12.86 4.70
CA LYS A 32 13.59 -13.15 4.77
C LYS A 32 12.82 -12.88 3.46
N VAL A 33 13.51 -12.70 2.33
CA VAL A 33 12.91 -12.21 1.07
C VAL A 33 12.35 -13.30 0.17
N GLU A 34 12.69 -14.57 0.40
CA GLU A 34 12.28 -15.66 -0.50
C GLU A 34 10.76 -15.88 -0.55
N ALA A 35 10.10 -15.86 0.60
CA ALA A 35 8.65 -16.08 0.66
C ALA A 35 7.85 -14.93 0.00
N PRO A 36 8.17 -13.64 0.23
CA PRO A 36 7.57 -12.54 -0.52
C PRO A 36 7.87 -12.57 -2.02
N MET A 37 9.06 -13.01 -2.45
CA MET A 37 9.41 -13.06 -3.88
C MET A 37 8.53 -14.04 -4.66
N LYS A 38 8.15 -15.17 -4.05
CA LYS A 38 7.23 -16.13 -4.68
C LYS A 38 5.86 -15.52 -5.02
N ILE A 39 5.38 -14.56 -4.21
CA ILE A 39 4.13 -13.84 -4.50
C ILE A 39 4.30 -12.95 -5.74
N LEU A 40 5.45 -12.29 -5.87
CA LEU A 40 5.74 -11.47 -7.04
C LEU A 40 5.89 -12.31 -8.30
N ASP A 41 6.51 -13.50 -8.20
CA ASP A 41 6.63 -14.43 -9.32
C ASP A 41 5.25 -14.93 -9.79
N GLU A 42 4.34 -15.22 -8.85
CA GLU A 42 2.96 -15.60 -9.18
C GLU A 42 2.20 -14.47 -9.89
N ILE A 43 2.32 -13.23 -9.42
CA ILE A 43 1.72 -12.07 -10.10
C ILE A 43 2.32 -11.91 -11.50
N ARG A 44 3.64 -12.07 -11.64
CA ARG A 44 4.35 -11.91 -12.91
C ARG A 44 3.93 -12.94 -13.96
N ALA A 45 3.47 -14.13 -13.56
CA ALA A 45 2.95 -15.15 -14.49
C ALA A 45 1.73 -14.69 -15.32
N TYR A 46 1.03 -13.65 -14.84
CA TYR A 46 -0.14 -13.06 -15.49
C TYR A 46 0.16 -11.73 -16.19
N ASN A 47 1.43 -11.34 -16.32
CA ASN A 47 1.80 -10.08 -16.95
C ASN A 47 1.29 -9.98 -18.39
N GLY A 48 0.60 -8.88 -18.71
CA GLY A 48 -0.02 -8.64 -20.02
C GLY A 48 -1.28 -9.47 -20.31
N LYS A 49 -1.80 -10.24 -19.33
CA LYS A 49 -2.98 -11.10 -19.50
C LYS A 49 -4.22 -10.63 -18.76
N LEU A 50 -4.08 -9.69 -17.82
CA LEU A 50 -5.16 -9.23 -16.96
C LEU A 50 -5.42 -7.75 -17.16
N ASP A 51 -6.68 -7.36 -17.10
CA ASP A 51 -7.07 -5.96 -16.93
C ASP A 51 -6.87 -5.48 -15.48
N TYR A 52 -7.16 -4.20 -15.22
CA TYR A 52 -6.99 -3.61 -13.89
C TYR A 52 -7.90 -4.25 -12.82
N ASN A 53 -9.14 -4.58 -13.18
CA ASN A 53 -10.10 -5.16 -12.25
C ASN A 53 -9.73 -6.62 -11.93
N GLU A 54 -9.39 -7.40 -12.94
CA GLU A 54 -8.92 -8.77 -12.81
C GLU A 54 -7.62 -8.85 -11.99
N LEU A 55 -6.69 -7.91 -12.18
CA LEU A 55 -5.49 -7.81 -11.36
C LEU A 55 -5.83 -7.55 -9.89
N ASN A 56 -6.76 -6.65 -9.59
CA ASN A 56 -7.20 -6.40 -8.22
C ASN A 56 -7.85 -7.63 -7.59
N GLN A 57 -8.64 -8.39 -8.36
CA GLN A 57 -9.23 -9.65 -7.90
C GLN A 57 -8.15 -10.71 -7.61
N LEU A 58 -7.16 -10.85 -8.49
CA LEU A 58 -6.03 -11.77 -8.29
C LEU A 58 -5.26 -11.42 -7.01
N ILE A 59 -4.89 -10.14 -6.83
CA ILE A 59 -4.18 -9.67 -5.63
C ILE A 59 -5.00 -9.96 -4.37
N SER A 60 -6.32 -9.72 -4.41
CA SER A 60 -7.21 -9.98 -3.28
C SER A 60 -7.27 -11.47 -2.93
N ARG A 61 -7.36 -12.36 -3.93
CA ARG A 61 -7.32 -13.82 -3.75
C ARG A 61 -6.00 -14.28 -3.14
N ILE A 62 -4.87 -13.80 -3.67
CA ILE A 62 -3.53 -14.12 -3.14
C ILE A 62 -3.41 -13.67 -1.69
N ASN A 63 -3.80 -12.42 -1.40
CA ASN A 63 -3.74 -11.85 -0.05
C ASN A 63 -4.56 -12.67 0.94
N ASN A 64 -5.80 -13.02 0.58
CA ASN A 64 -6.65 -13.87 1.42
C ASN A 64 -6.02 -15.25 1.64
N ARG A 65 -5.54 -15.91 0.59
CA ARG A 65 -4.91 -17.24 0.68
C ARG A 65 -3.69 -17.23 1.59
N VAL A 66 -2.79 -16.25 1.43
CA VAL A 66 -1.56 -16.16 2.24
C VAL A 66 -1.89 -15.85 3.71
N ASN A 67 -2.87 -15.00 3.96
CA ASN A 67 -3.25 -14.58 5.30
C ASN A 67 -4.07 -15.64 6.08
N THR A 68 -4.71 -16.58 5.38
CA THR A 68 -5.47 -17.69 5.99
C THR A 68 -4.70 -19.01 6.04
N HIS A 69 -3.60 -19.14 5.30
CA HIS A 69 -2.78 -20.34 5.30
C HIS A 69 -1.95 -20.47 6.58
N VAL A 70 -1.81 -21.71 7.09
CA VAL A 70 -0.97 -22.03 8.25
C VAL A 70 0.51 -21.88 7.89
N ILE A 71 1.25 -21.02 8.59
CA ILE A 71 2.70 -20.89 8.34
C ILE A 71 3.41 -22.07 9.00
N LYS A 72 4.09 -22.91 8.20
CA LYS A 72 4.74 -24.15 8.67
C LYS A 72 5.71 -23.95 9.85
N GLY A 73 6.42 -22.82 9.91
CA GLY A 73 7.39 -22.54 10.97
C GLY A 73 6.77 -22.17 12.32
N THR A 74 5.58 -21.56 12.32
CA THR A 74 4.88 -21.14 13.54
C THR A 74 3.65 -21.99 13.86
N GLY A 75 3.16 -22.78 12.89
CA GLY A 75 1.95 -23.59 13.01
C GLY A 75 0.65 -22.78 13.09
N ILE A 76 0.70 -21.47 12.82
CA ILE A 76 -0.41 -20.55 13.10
C ILE A 76 -0.79 -19.76 11.85
N ILE A 77 -2.08 -19.42 11.77
CA ILE A 77 -2.69 -18.61 10.71
C ILE A 77 -2.45 -17.10 10.99
N PRO A 78 -1.87 -16.33 10.05
CA PRO A 78 -1.58 -14.91 10.23
C PRO A 78 -2.77 -14.06 10.69
N VAL A 79 -3.95 -14.26 10.11
CA VAL A 79 -5.17 -13.53 10.50
C VAL A 79 -5.54 -13.73 11.96
N MET A 80 -5.30 -14.91 12.52
CA MET A 80 -5.59 -15.15 13.94
C MET A 80 -4.68 -14.33 14.85
N TYR A 81 -3.39 -14.22 14.53
CA TYR A 81 -2.47 -13.34 15.26
C TYR A 81 -2.85 -11.88 15.09
N PHE A 82 -3.12 -11.45 13.86
CA PHE A 82 -3.52 -10.07 13.60
C PHE A 82 -4.75 -9.68 14.44
N ASN A 83 -5.77 -10.54 14.53
CA ASN A 83 -6.94 -10.27 15.35
C ASN A 83 -6.64 -10.16 16.84
N LYS A 84 -5.69 -10.97 17.35
CA LYS A 84 -5.21 -10.87 18.73
C LYS A 84 -4.38 -9.61 18.97
N GLU A 85 -3.49 -9.27 18.04
CA GLU A 85 -2.58 -8.11 18.15
C GLU A 85 -3.32 -6.78 17.97
N LYS A 86 -4.38 -6.78 17.16
CA LYS A 86 -5.17 -5.58 16.85
C LYS A 86 -5.73 -4.89 18.08
N THR A 87 -6.03 -5.64 19.14
CA THR A 87 -6.54 -5.08 20.40
C THR A 87 -5.49 -4.27 21.16
N PHE A 88 -4.20 -4.49 20.89
CA PHE A 88 -3.09 -3.76 21.50
C PHE A 88 -2.67 -2.51 20.70
N LEU A 89 -3.31 -2.25 19.55
CA LEU A 89 -3.00 -1.08 18.73
C LEU A 89 -3.54 0.20 19.39
N SER A 90 -2.71 1.24 19.41
CA SER A 90 -3.14 2.58 19.81
C SER A 90 -4.15 3.15 18.80
N PRO A 91 -5.09 4.01 19.25
CA PRO A 91 -5.99 4.70 18.34
C PRO A 91 -5.23 5.58 17.35
N LEU A 92 -5.85 5.85 16.21
CA LEU A 92 -5.27 6.74 15.21
C LEU A 92 -5.14 8.18 15.75
N PRO A 93 -4.14 8.96 15.31
CA PRO A 93 -4.01 10.36 15.66
C PRO A 93 -5.26 11.18 15.31
N MET A 94 -5.40 12.33 15.97
CA MET A 94 -6.52 13.24 15.75
C MET A 94 -6.61 13.69 14.28
N LYS A 95 -7.84 14.00 13.82
CA LYS A 95 -8.11 14.33 12.40
C LYS A 95 -7.26 15.49 11.87
N ASN A 96 -6.98 16.50 12.70
CA ASN A 96 -6.11 17.64 12.38
C ASN A 96 -4.68 17.20 12.02
N ILE A 97 -4.11 16.25 12.76
CA ILE A 97 -2.79 15.66 12.48
C ILE A 97 -2.83 14.83 11.20
N ARG A 98 -3.96 14.17 10.92
CA ARG A 98 -4.12 13.30 9.73
C ARG A 98 -4.33 14.08 8.43
N LYS A 99 -4.97 15.25 8.48
CA LYS A 99 -5.38 16.04 7.31
C LYS A 99 -4.26 16.33 6.30
N PRO A 100 -3.03 16.72 6.72
CA PRO A 100 -1.94 17.00 5.79
C PRO A 100 -1.45 15.78 5.00
N TYR A 101 -1.74 14.56 5.48
CA TYR A 101 -1.30 13.30 4.87
C TYR A 101 -2.35 12.69 3.93
N GLN A 102 -3.50 13.34 3.75
CA GLN A 102 -4.53 12.88 2.82
C GLN A 102 -4.20 13.35 1.40
N ILE A 103 -4.53 12.52 0.41
CA ILE A 103 -4.44 12.91 -1.00
C ILE A 103 -5.45 14.04 -1.21
N SER A 104 -4.96 15.21 -1.62
CA SER A 104 -5.82 16.34 -1.93
C SER A 104 -6.49 16.10 -3.29
N THR A 105 -7.82 16.00 -3.28
CA THR A 105 -8.61 15.96 -4.48
C THR A 105 -8.82 17.38 -5.00
N LYS A 106 -8.52 17.62 -6.28
CA LYS A 106 -8.85 18.88 -6.95
C LYS A 106 -10.07 18.65 -7.83
N SER A 107 -11.13 19.42 -7.61
CA SER A 107 -12.25 19.45 -8.53
C SER A 107 -11.83 20.21 -9.79
N VAL A 108 -12.04 19.61 -10.95
CA VAL A 108 -11.77 20.20 -12.26
C VAL A 108 -13.08 20.35 -13.02
N LYS A 109 -13.22 21.44 -13.77
CA LYS A 109 -14.41 21.66 -14.60
C LYS A 109 -14.32 20.80 -15.85
N VAL A 110 -15.37 20.04 -16.13
CA VAL A 110 -15.54 19.30 -17.38
C VAL A 110 -16.10 20.25 -18.44
N ASN A 111 -15.54 20.21 -19.65
CA ASN A 111 -16.05 21.00 -20.77
C ASN A 111 -17.26 20.31 -21.44
N SER A 112 -17.92 20.99 -22.40
CA SER A 112 -19.06 20.44 -23.15
C SER A 112 -18.72 19.20 -23.99
N SER A 113 -17.43 18.94 -24.23
CA SER A 113 -16.94 17.77 -24.95
C SER A 113 -16.53 16.62 -24.02
N SER A 114 -16.94 16.65 -22.75
CA SER A 114 -16.59 15.62 -21.76
C SER A 114 -15.08 15.46 -21.52
N MET A 115 -14.34 16.57 -21.49
CA MET A 115 -12.88 16.57 -21.25
C MET A 115 -12.49 17.46 -20.08
N VAL A 116 -11.36 17.12 -19.44
CA VAL A 116 -10.71 17.91 -18.38
C VAL A 116 -9.27 18.25 -18.76
N ASN A 117 -8.84 19.46 -18.40
CA ASN A 117 -7.46 19.92 -18.58
C ASN A 117 -6.66 19.67 -17.29
N TYR A 118 -5.54 18.96 -17.39
CA TYR A 118 -4.59 18.80 -16.29
C TYR A 118 -3.15 18.87 -16.79
N CYS A 119 -2.36 19.78 -16.20
CA CYS A 119 -0.94 19.99 -16.53
C CYS A 119 -0.66 20.15 -18.04
N GLY A 120 -1.53 20.89 -18.75
CA GLY A 120 -1.38 21.16 -20.19
C GLY A 120 -1.94 20.08 -21.12
N ASN A 121 -2.38 18.94 -20.59
CA ASN A 121 -2.97 17.85 -21.36
C ASN A 121 -4.49 17.75 -21.13
N GLN A 122 -5.20 17.24 -22.14
CA GLN A 122 -6.63 16.95 -22.09
C GLN A 122 -6.88 15.46 -21.87
N TYR A 123 -7.83 15.16 -20.99
CA TYR A 123 -8.25 13.79 -20.68
C TYR A 123 -9.76 13.69 -20.84
N SER A 124 -10.23 12.66 -21.55
CA SER A 124 -11.64 12.35 -21.67
C SER A 124 -12.19 11.81 -20.34
N VAL A 125 -13.37 12.26 -19.96
CA VAL A 125 -14.11 11.76 -18.80
C VAL A 125 -15.31 10.98 -19.32
N PRO A 126 -15.46 9.70 -18.95
CA PRO A 126 -16.66 8.94 -19.29
C PRO A 126 -17.91 9.63 -18.75
N THR A 127 -18.99 9.64 -19.54
CA THR A 127 -20.25 10.35 -19.20
C THR A 127 -20.89 9.87 -17.90
N GLU A 128 -20.59 8.64 -17.47
CA GLU A 128 -21.03 8.09 -16.18
C GLU A 128 -20.47 8.86 -14.95
N TYR A 129 -19.47 9.72 -15.14
CA TYR A 129 -18.82 10.51 -14.08
C TYR A 129 -19.05 12.03 -14.19
N ILE A 130 -19.89 12.49 -15.13
CA ILE A 130 -20.25 13.91 -15.34
C ILE A 130 -21.61 14.21 -14.73
#